data_AF-A0A2N4WQC5-F1
#
_entry.id   AF-A0A2N4WQC5-F1
#
_cell.length_a   1.000
_cell.length_b   1.000
_cell.length_c   1.000
_cell.angle_alpha   90.00
_cell.angle_beta   90.00
_cell.angle_gamma   90.00
#
_symmetry.space_group_name_H-M   'P 1'
#
loop_
_entity.id
_entity.type
_entity.pdbx_description
1 polymer ?
#
loop_
_entity_poly.entity_id
_entity_poly.type
_entity_poly.pdbx_seq_one_letter_code
_entity_poly.pdbx_strand_id
1 'polypeptide(L)'
;MQRAFANRDEQRTFRDELEQMLRRGEPEAALERARSRLREVAGASPRLSELALNTHPHQIALSGWDALAASILSAEEHGNKSVTAIGIDFSWPGHFASTIKNGKTVLDFDAQGGFTPVLETNYFGDLREVKFSTATRSDILAGYSASGSEWQGGFIDIDNLIGVTGMDALYGAVQSSSPAEADSAESDASVISACISAILLHLAVKRHIEAEGLPKPMAVLVGSNEDFPFFDAPVMSVDESRAYVRPASPARPQAPSQRAGWQRSEPPRGETQRERVRPERYEQPRQNAGSFGDSEDLAAIARVAESQLRHVRKPKDILPALGTVGLFALTQYLGKRK
;
A
#
# COMPACT_ATOMS: atom_id res chain seq x y z
N MET A 1 2.80 29.33 -15.10
CA MET A 1 3.86 28.31 -14.96
C MET A 1 3.67 27.26 -16.04
N GLN A 2 4.75 26.75 -16.61
CA GLN A 2 4.68 25.66 -17.59
C GLN A 2 4.36 24.35 -16.86
N ARG A 3 3.48 23.54 -17.45
CA ARG A 3 3.17 22.18 -16.99
C ARG A 3 4.22 21.18 -17.45
N ALA A 4 4.41 20.10 -16.70
CA ALA A 4 5.26 18.98 -17.11
C ALA A 4 4.54 18.06 -18.11
N PHE A 5 3.20 18.02 -18.05
CA PHE A 5 2.38 17.18 -18.94
C PHE A 5 1.37 18.03 -19.71
N ALA A 6 1.17 17.74 -20.99
CA ALA A 6 0.16 18.38 -21.80
C ALA A 6 -1.26 18.00 -21.35
N ASN A 7 -1.44 16.77 -20.86
CA ASN A 7 -2.72 16.22 -20.40
C ASN A 7 -2.52 15.00 -19.47
N ARG A 8 -3.63 14.49 -18.94
CA ARG A 8 -3.65 13.32 -18.04
C ARG A 8 -3.17 12.02 -18.68
N ASP A 9 -3.29 11.85 -19.99
CA ASP A 9 -2.83 10.64 -20.67
C ASP A 9 -1.31 10.61 -20.76
N GLU A 10 -0.66 11.76 -20.99
CA GLU A 10 0.80 11.89 -20.92
C GLU A 10 1.30 11.66 -19.49
N GLN A 11 0.63 12.24 -18.48
CA GLN A 11 0.95 11.99 -17.07
C GLN A 11 0.84 10.50 -16.71
N ARG A 12 -0.24 9.84 -17.14
CA ARG A 12 -0.43 8.39 -16.95
C ARG A 12 0.67 7.61 -17.63
N THR A 13 0.97 7.92 -18.90
CA THR A 13 2.04 7.25 -19.66
C THR A 13 3.39 7.40 -18.97
N PHE A 14 3.68 8.58 -18.42
CA PHE A 14 4.91 8.81 -17.68
C PHE A 14 4.97 8.01 -16.38
N ARG A 15 3.86 7.93 -15.63
CA ARG A 15 3.78 7.09 -14.44
C ARG A 15 3.97 5.60 -14.79
N ASP A 16 3.30 5.13 -15.84
CA ASP A 16 3.42 3.75 -16.32
C ASP A 16 4.86 3.46 -16.79
N GLU A 17 5.54 4.43 -17.44
CA GLU A 17 6.96 4.34 -17.81
C GLU A 17 7.83 4.09 -16.56
N LEU A 18 7.65 4.89 -15.50
CA LEU A 18 8.39 4.75 -14.24
C LEU A 18 8.13 3.40 -13.55
N GLU A 19 6.87 2.95 -13.48
CA GLU A 19 6.53 1.65 -12.92
C GLU A 19 7.18 0.51 -13.70
N GLN A 20 7.17 0.59 -15.04
CA GLN A 20 7.81 -0.41 -15.89
C GLN A 20 9.32 -0.44 -15.71
N MET A 21 9.97 0.70 -15.44
CA MET A 21 11.38 0.74 -15.05
C MET A 21 11.62 0.01 -13.72
N LEU A 22 10.76 0.24 -12.70
CA LEU A 22 10.83 -0.51 -11.44
C LEU A 22 10.70 -2.02 -11.66
N ARG A 23 9.70 -2.43 -12.45
CA ARG A 23 9.42 -3.83 -12.79
C ARG A 23 10.62 -4.51 -13.47
N ARG A 24 11.36 -3.80 -14.32
CA ARG A 24 12.59 -4.29 -14.97
C ARG A 24 13.84 -4.27 -14.07
N GLY A 25 13.74 -3.80 -12.83
CA GLY A 25 14.90 -3.69 -11.94
C GLY A 25 15.78 -2.48 -12.24
N GLU A 26 15.22 -1.40 -12.77
CA GLU A 26 15.90 -0.14 -13.09
C GLU A 26 15.51 1.04 -12.15
N PRO A 27 15.41 0.85 -10.81
CA PRO A 27 14.83 1.88 -9.94
C PRO A 27 15.67 3.15 -9.82
N GLU A 28 17.00 3.07 -9.95
CA GLU A 28 17.88 4.24 -9.93
C GLU A 28 17.66 5.11 -11.19
N ALA A 29 17.47 4.48 -12.35
CA ALA A 29 17.14 5.18 -13.59
C ALA A 29 15.73 5.79 -13.52
N ALA A 30 14.77 5.10 -12.92
CA ALA A 30 13.42 5.62 -12.68
C ALA A 30 13.46 6.87 -11.79
N LEU A 31 14.28 6.85 -10.73
CA LEU A 31 14.44 8.00 -9.83
C LEU A 31 15.02 9.21 -10.56
N GLU A 32 16.09 9.04 -11.36
CA GLU A 32 16.66 10.16 -12.10
C GLU A 32 15.69 10.69 -13.16
N ARG A 33 14.95 9.81 -13.84
CA ARG A 33 13.91 10.17 -14.80
C ARG A 33 12.81 11.02 -14.14
N ALA A 34 12.32 10.60 -12.98
CA ALA A 34 11.32 11.33 -12.20
C ALA A 34 11.85 12.70 -11.73
N ARG A 35 13.07 12.74 -11.20
CA ARG A 35 13.71 14.00 -10.76
C ARG A 35 13.96 14.97 -11.90
N SER A 36 14.43 14.48 -13.04
CA SER A 36 14.61 15.30 -14.23
C SER A 36 13.30 15.96 -14.64
N ARG A 37 12.19 15.21 -14.64
CA ARG A 37 10.88 15.76 -14.95
C ARG A 37 10.41 16.77 -13.91
N LEU A 38 10.61 16.49 -12.62
CA LEU A 38 10.23 17.40 -11.54
C LEU A 38 10.94 18.75 -11.64
N ARG A 39 12.21 18.78 -12.05
CA ARG A 39 12.99 20.03 -12.21
C ARG A 39 12.32 21.02 -13.18
N GLU A 40 11.59 20.54 -14.19
CA GLU A 40 10.86 21.37 -15.16
C GLU A 40 9.72 22.18 -14.50
N VAL A 41 9.16 21.67 -13.40
CA VAL A 41 8.02 22.26 -12.68
C VAL A 41 8.33 22.61 -11.22
N ALA A 42 9.59 22.56 -10.81
CA ALA A 42 9.98 22.69 -9.40
C ALA A 42 9.50 23.99 -8.73
N GLY A 43 9.39 25.06 -9.51
CA GLY A 43 8.88 26.35 -9.02
C GLY A 43 7.40 26.34 -8.65
N ALA A 44 6.58 25.42 -9.20
CA ALA A 44 5.15 25.36 -8.92
C ALA A 44 4.85 24.91 -7.49
N SER A 45 5.68 24.05 -6.92
CA SER A 45 5.58 23.64 -5.52
C SER A 45 6.98 23.57 -4.92
N PRO A 46 7.58 24.72 -4.54
CA PRO A 46 8.99 24.81 -4.19
C PRO A 46 9.39 23.85 -3.06
N ARG A 47 8.61 23.85 -1.97
CA ARG A 47 8.87 22.99 -0.81
C ARG A 47 8.78 21.50 -1.15
N LEU A 48 7.72 21.09 -1.84
CA LEU A 48 7.52 19.70 -2.23
C LEU A 48 8.64 19.24 -3.18
N SER A 49 8.95 20.08 -4.16
CA SER A 49 9.96 19.77 -5.17
C SER A 49 11.35 19.70 -4.55
N GLU A 50 11.68 20.62 -3.63
CA GLU A 50 12.92 20.59 -2.87
C GLU A 50 13.08 19.29 -2.09
N LEU A 51 12.04 18.87 -1.36
CA LEU A 51 12.06 17.60 -0.62
C LEU A 51 12.26 16.41 -1.56
N ALA A 52 11.48 16.30 -2.64
CA ALA A 52 11.57 15.18 -3.57
C ALA A 52 12.92 15.11 -4.32
N LEU A 53 13.52 16.26 -4.63
CA LEU A 53 14.84 16.34 -5.28
C LEU A 53 15.99 16.02 -4.32
N ASN A 54 15.84 16.31 -3.02
CA ASN A 54 16.93 16.20 -2.03
C ASN A 54 16.84 14.99 -1.10
N THR A 55 15.68 14.34 -0.94
CA THR A 55 15.57 13.10 -0.15
C THR A 55 16.31 11.98 -0.85
N HIS A 56 17.37 11.45 -0.24
CA HIS A 56 18.17 10.40 -0.83
C HIS A 56 17.81 9.01 -0.29
N PRO A 57 17.95 7.95 -1.12
CA PRO A 57 17.68 6.59 -0.65
C PRO A 57 18.49 6.16 0.59
N HIS A 58 19.66 6.74 0.84
CA HIS A 58 20.49 6.40 2.00
C HIS A 58 20.00 7.01 3.33
N GLN A 59 19.06 7.96 3.26
CA GLN A 59 18.45 8.57 4.44
C GLN A 59 17.25 7.75 4.93
N ILE A 60 16.82 6.77 4.14
CA ILE A 60 15.63 5.96 4.40
C ILE A 60 16.07 4.67 5.08
N ALA A 61 15.55 4.44 6.28
CA ALA A 61 15.85 3.26 7.06
C ALA A 61 14.57 2.46 7.30
N LEU A 62 14.71 1.14 7.16
CA LEU A 62 13.66 0.17 7.48
C LEU A 62 13.88 -0.40 8.88
N SER A 63 12.78 -0.66 9.59
CA SER A 63 12.77 -1.30 10.91
C SER A 63 11.89 -2.55 10.89
N GLY A 64 12.03 -3.41 11.91
CA GLY A 64 11.25 -4.65 12.05
C GLY A 64 11.77 -5.84 11.23
N TRP A 65 12.81 -5.63 10.42
CA TRP A 65 13.39 -6.65 9.55
C TRP A 65 13.97 -7.85 10.31
N ASP A 66 14.50 -7.61 11.52
CA ASP A 66 15.05 -8.64 12.40
C ASP A 66 13.98 -9.61 12.95
N ALA A 67 12.72 -9.18 12.98
CA ALA A 67 11.57 -10.00 13.36
C ALA A 67 10.85 -10.65 12.16
N LEU A 68 11.28 -10.39 10.92
CA LEU A 68 10.63 -10.88 9.71
C LEU A 68 10.55 -12.41 9.65
N ALA A 69 11.60 -13.12 10.07
CA ALA A 69 11.60 -14.58 10.11
C ALA A 69 10.50 -15.14 11.01
N ALA A 70 10.31 -14.54 12.19
CA ALA A 70 9.29 -14.96 13.15
C ALA A 70 7.88 -14.65 12.64
N SER A 71 7.68 -13.49 12.00
CA SER A 71 6.36 -13.14 11.46
C SER A 71 5.97 -14.04 10.28
N ILE A 72 6.92 -14.37 9.41
CA ILE A 72 6.71 -15.36 8.34
C ILE A 72 6.26 -16.69 8.91
N LEU A 73 6.95 -17.23 9.92
CA LEU A 73 6.56 -18.50 10.55
C LEU A 73 5.15 -18.41 11.14
N SER A 74 4.81 -17.31 11.81
CA SER A 74 3.46 -17.09 12.34
C SER A 74 2.40 -17.08 11.25
N ALA A 75 2.66 -16.40 10.13
CA ALA A 75 1.74 -16.36 8.98
C ALA A 75 1.58 -17.75 8.33
N GLU A 76 2.68 -18.53 8.23
CA GLU A 76 2.65 -19.90 7.72
C GLU A 76 1.81 -20.84 8.61
N GLU A 77 1.94 -20.71 9.93
CA GLU A 77 1.15 -21.46 10.91
C GLU A 77 -0.34 -21.08 10.85
N HIS A 78 -0.68 -19.79 10.80
CA HIS A 78 -2.06 -19.33 10.69
C HIS A 78 -2.72 -19.74 9.36
N GLY A 79 -1.99 -19.59 8.26
CA GLY A 79 -2.47 -19.86 6.91
C GLY A 79 -2.48 -21.33 6.53
N ASN A 80 -1.75 -22.17 7.27
CA ASN A 80 -1.45 -23.56 6.92
C ASN A 80 -0.89 -23.70 5.49
N LYS A 81 -0.02 -22.75 5.09
CA LYS A 81 0.60 -22.66 3.76
C LYS A 81 1.97 -22.01 3.89
N SER A 82 2.90 -22.37 3.02
CA SER A 82 4.21 -21.70 3.01
C SER A 82 4.10 -20.30 2.41
N VAL A 83 4.78 -19.35 3.06
CA VAL A 83 5.00 -18.00 2.54
C VAL A 83 6.19 -18.05 1.58
N THR A 84 5.94 -17.68 0.35
CA THR A 84 6.87 -17.73 -0.79
C THR A 84 7.11 -16.36 -1.40
N ALA A 85 6.32 -15.35 -1.02
CA ALA A 85 6.61 -13.95 -1.28
C ALA A 85 6.11 -13.04 -0.14
N ILE A 86 6.69 -11.85 -0.05
CA ILE A 86 6.16 -10.75 0.77
C ILE A 86 5.92 -9.51 -0.11
N GLY A 87 4.88 -8.75 0.21
CA GLY A 87 4.66 -7.40 -0.30
C GLY A 87 4.90 -6.39 0.80
N ILE A 88 5.52 -5.26 0.47
CA ILE A 88 5.70 -4.12 1.36
C ILE A 88 5.08 -2.91 0.69
N ASP A 89 3.93 -2.48 1.19
CA ASP A 89 3.10 -1.49 0.51
C ASP A 89 2.90 -0.25 1.37
N PHE A 90 2.86 0.94 0.76
CA PHE A 90 2.23 2.08 1.43
C PHE A 90 0.76 1.75 1.68
N SER A 91 0.37 1.79 2.95
CA SER A 91 -1.01 1.68 3.36
C SER A 91 -1.69 3.04 3.28
N TRP A 92 -3.02 3.05 3.14
CA TRP A 92 -3.75 4.30 3.17
C TRP A 92 -3.57 4.99 4.55
N PRO A 93 -3.05 6.23 4.59
CA PRO A 93 -2.83 6.98 5.84
C PRO A 93 -4.05 7.07 6.77
N GLY A 94 -5.25 7.01 6.18
CA GLY A 94 -6.51 7.07 6.91
C GLY A 94 -6.74 5.91 7.89
N HIS A 95 -6.09 4.75 7.69
CA HIS A 95 -6.25 3.58 8.56
C HIS A 95 -5.61 3.74 9.95
N PHE A 96 -4.54 4.54 10.07
CA PHE A 96 -3.65 4.48 11.24
C PHE A 96 -3.40 5.82 11.92
N ALA A 97 -3.25 6.89 11.14
CA ALA A 97 -2.81 8.19 11.65
C ALA A 97 -3.81 9.28 11.27
N SER A 98 -5.07 9.03 11.59
CA SER A 98 -6.16 9.94 11.35
C SER A 98 -6.98 10.23 12.61
N THR A 99 -7.46 11.47 12.70
CA THR A 99 -8.49 11.86 13.65
C THR A 99 -9.79 12.12 12.92
N ILE A 100 -10.92 11.78 13.54
CA ILE A 100 -12.24 12.12 12.99
C ILE A 100 -12.60 13.54 13.44
N LYS A 101 -12.60 14.49 12.51
CA LYS A 101 -13.06 15.87 12.72
C LYS A 101 -14.29 16.13 11.85
N ASN A 102 -15.42 16.47 12.47
CA ASN A 102 -16.69 16.71 11.78
C ASN A 102 -17.11 15.56 10.85
N GLY A 103 -16.90 14.30 11.27
CA GLY A 103 -17.22 13.11 10.48
C GLY A 103 -16.26 12.85 9.31
N LYS A 104 -15.12 13.55 9.25
CA LYS A 104 -14.08 13.34 8.23
C LYS A 104 -12.78 12.91 8.86
N THR A 105 -12.13 11.94 8.24
CA THR A 105 -10.76 11.52 8.49
C THR A 105 -9.80 12.66 8.15
N VAL A 106 -9.02 13.12 9.13
CA VAL A 106 -7.98 14.15 8.97
C VAL A 106 -6.65 13.56 9.41
N LEU A 107 -5.66 13.58 8.52
CA LEU A 107 -4.31 13.12 8.81
C LEU A 107 -3.66 14.01 9.87
N ASP A 108 -2.94 13.39 10.79
CA ASP A 108 -2.24 14.09 11.87
C ASP A 108 -0.77 14.33 11.47
N PHE A 109 -0.51 15.54 10.95
CA PHE A 109 0.85 15.96 10.59
C PHE A 109 1.58 16.53 11.80
N ASP A 110 2.89 16.35 11.86
CA ASP A 110 3.71 17.00 12.89
C ASP A 110 3.74 18.54 12.71
N ALA A 111 4.34 19.25 13.67
CA ALA A 111 4.43 20.71 13.64
C ALA A 111 5.19 21.27 12.42
N GLN A 112 6.00 20.44 11.76
CA GLN A 112 6.74 20.77 10.56
C GLN A 112 5.99 20.33 9.29
N GLY A 113 4.86 19.63 9.38
CA GLY A 113 4.12 19.08 8.25
C GLY A 113 4.65 17.73 7.76
N GLY A 114 5.48 17.06 8.56
CA GLY A 114 5.90 15.68 8.35
C GLY A 114 4.81 14.68 8.70
N PHE A 115 4.85 13.53 8.03
CA PHE A 115 3.95 12.41 8.26
C PHE A 115 4.69 11.10 8.02
N THR A 116 4.83 10.28 9.05
CA THR A 116 5.50 8.97 8.93
C THR A 116 4.66 8.04 8.08
N PRO A 117 5.19 7.48 6.98
CA PRO A 117 4.45 6.50 6.19
C PRO A 117 4.18 5.24 7.01
N VAL A 118 2.95 4.72 6.89
CA VAL A 118 2.60 3.41 7.42
C VAL A 118 2.70 2.39 6.29
N LEU A 119 3.41 1.30 6.55
CA LEU A 119 3.56 0.21 5.60
C LEU A 119 2.76 -1.00 6.03
N GLU A 120 2.22 -1.70 5.05
CA GLU A 120 1.66 -3.04 5.20
C GLU A 120 2.69 -4.07 4.73
N THR A 121 2.82 -5.15 5.49
CA THR A 121 3.57 -6.34 5.11
C THR A 121 2.58 -7.44 4.80
N ASN A 122 2.47 -7.76 3.52
CA ASN A 122 1.57 -8.77 2.97
C ASN A 122 2.32 -10.08 2.80
N TYR A 123 1.81 -11.20 3.34
CA TYR A 123 2.46 -12.51 3.21
C TYR A 123 1.74 -13.36 2.16
N PHE A 124 2.43 -13.78 1.10
CA PHE A 124 1.84 -14.56 0.02
C PHE A 124 2.42 -15.97 -0.02
N GLY A 125 1.56 -16.94 -0.31
CA GLY A 125 1.98 -18.26 -0.76
C GLY A 125 1.92 -18.37 -2.28
N ASP A 126 2.13 -19.58 -2.80
CA ASP A 126 1.92 -19.85 -4.21
C ASP A 126 0.44 -19.76 -4.57
N LEU A 127 0.13 -18.91 -5.54
CA LEU A 127 -1.21 -18.69 -6.07
C LEU A 127 -1.40 -19.44 -7.39
N ARG A 128 -2.61 -19.42 -7.93
CA ARG A 128 -2.88 -20.09 -9.22
C ARG A 128 -2.23 -19.31 -10.37
N GLU A 129 -2.22 -18.00 -10.24
CA GLU A 129 -1.79 -17.02 -11.23
C GLU A 129 -0.26 -16.91 -11.25
N VAL A 130 0.38 -16.96 -10.08
CA VAL A 130 1.84 -16.90 -9.93
C VAL A 130 2.33 -17.88 -8.86
N LYS A 131 3.36 -18.65 -9.21
CA LYS A 131 4.06 -19.57 -8.30
C LYS A 131 5.34 -18.94 -7.77
N PHE A 132 5.21 -17.98 -6.84
CA PHE A 132 6.34 -17.22 -6.30
C PHE A 132 7.53 -18.08 -5.81
N SER A 133 7.29 -19.30 -5.32
CA SER A 133 8.35 -20.23 -4.90
C SER A 133 9.35 -20.59 -5.99
N THR A 134 8.94 -20.43 -7.26
CA THR A 134 9.73 -20.81 -8.45
C THR A 134 9.74 -19.73 -9.53
N ALA A 135 8.96 -18.66 -9.38
CA ALA A 135 8.80 -17.61 -10.36
C ALA A 135 10.08 -16.76 -10.49
N THR A 136 10.59 -16.67 -11.72
CA THR A 136 11.56 -15.65 -12.10
C THR A 136 10.90 -14.27 -12.11
N ARG A 137 11.68 -13.19 -12.20
CA ARG A 137 11.13 -11.85 -12.44
C ARG A 137 10.20 -11.82 -13.64
N SER A 138 10.55 -12.47 -14.75
CA SER A 138 9.70 -12.52 -15.94
C SER A 138 8.36 -13.20 -15.68
N ASP A 139 8.34 -14.25 -14.85
CA ASP A 139 7.10 -14.95 -14.48
C ASP A 139 6.21 -14.08 -13.59
N ILE A 140 6.80 -13.35 -12.65
CA ILE A 140 6.08 -12.36 -11.83
C ILE A 140 5.50 -11.26 -12.74
N LEU A 141 6.27 -10.75 -13.70
CA LEU A 141 5.83 -9.72 -14.62
C LEU A 141 4.66 -10.19 -15.52
N ALA A 142 4.64 -11.46 -15.90
CA ALA A 142 3.53 -12.06 -16.65
C ALA A 142 2.22 -12.13 -15.84
N GLY A 143 2.29 -12.05 -14.51
CA GLY A 143 1.13 -11.99 -13.62
C GLY A 143 0.59 -10.58 -13.35
N TYR A 144 1.10 -9.54 -14.02
CA TYR A 144 0.43 -8.24 -14.05
C TYR A 144 -0.47 -8.11 -15.27
N SER A 145 -1.65 -7.53 -15.09
CA SER A 145 -2.57 -7.15 -16.16
C SER A 145 -2.75 -5.63 -16.23
N ALA A 146 -3.62 -5.17 -17.14
CA ALA A 146 -4.00 -3.76 -17.22
C ALA A 146 -4.76 -3.27 -15.96
N SER A 147 -5.26 -4.20 -15.13
CA SER A 147 -6.02 -3.90 -13.92
C SER A 147 -5.20 -3.93 -12.63
N GLY A 148 -3.92 -4.33 -12.70
CA GLY A 148 -3.05 -4.48 -11.53
C GLY A 148 -2.36 -5.84 -11.49
N SER A 149 -1.88 -6.24 -10.32
CA SER A 149 -1.37 -7.59 -10.09
C SER A 149 -2.49 -8.60 -9.90
N GLU A 150 -2.37 -9.77 -10.53
CA GLU A 150 -3.39 -10.83 -10.43
C GLU A 150 -3.43 -11.52 -9.05
N TRP A 151 -2.45 -11.23 -8.19
CA TRP A 151 -2.40 -11.69 -6.79
C TRP A 151 -2.97 -10.69 -5.78
N GLN A 152 -3.53 -9.57 -6.22
CA GLN A 152 -4.10 -8.56 -5.33
C GLN A 152 -5.17 -9.17 -4.40
N GLY A 153 -5.04 -8.94 -3.10
CA GLY A 153 -5.93 -9.50 -2.07
C GLY A 153 -5.77 -11.01 -1.82
N GLY A 154 -4.80 -11.67 -2.48
CA GLY A 154 -4.53 -13.11 -2.34
C GLY A 154 -3.54 -13.47 -1.23
N PHE A 155 -3.30 -12.59 -0.25
CA PHE A 155 -2.36 -12.85 0.84
C PHE A 155 -2.91 -13.86 1.87
N ILE A 156 -2.00 -14.56 2.52
CA ILE A 156 -2.24 -15.48 3.64
C ILE A 156 -2.56 -14.70 4.91
N ASP A 157 -1.77 -13.66 5.17
CA ASP A 157 -1.84 -12.80 6.35
C ASP A 157 -1.30 -11.41 6.00
N ILE A 158 -1.59 -10.43 6.85
CA ILE A 158 -1.14 -9.04 6.71
C ILE A 158 -0.86 -8.42 8.08
N ASP A 159 0.26 -7.70 8.19
CA ASP A 159 0.59 -6.91 9.38
C ASP A 159 1.27 -5.58 9.02
N ASN A 160 1.75 -4.85 10.02
CA ASN A 160 2.54 -3.62 9.85
C ASN A 160 3.95 -3.79 10.45
N LEU A 161 4.57 -4.97 10.27
CA LEU A 161 5.86 -5.30 10.86
C LEU A 161 6.97 -4.36 10.39
N ILE A 162 7.06 -4.17 9.08
CA ILE A 162 8.10 -3.33 8.48
C ILE A 162 7.71 -1.87 8.64
N GLY A 163 8.57 -1.10 9.29
CA GLY A 163 8.46 0.35 9.41
C GLY A 163 9.44 1.06 8.50
N VAL A 164 9.18 2.34 8.22
CA VAL A 164 10.07 3.21 7.43
C VAL A 164 10.24 4.57 8.11
N THR A 165 11.46 5.10 8.07
CA THR A 165 11.81 6.43 8.58
C THR A 165 12.67 7.18 7.56
N GLY A 166 12.76 8.51 7.70
CA GLY A 166 13.56 9.36 6.81
C GLY A 166 12.82 9.79 5.55
N MET A 167 11.52 9.46 5.46
CA MET A 167 10.61 9.90 4.40
C MET A 167 9.56 10.88 4.89
N ASP A 168 9.49 11.12 6.19
CA ASP A 168 8.40 11.79 6.90
C ASP A 168 8.07 13.16 6.30
N ALA A 169 9.09 13.97 6.06
CA ALA A 169 8.92 15.30 5.47
C ALA A 169 8.41 15.25 4.03
N LEU A 170 8.98 14.37 3.19
CA LEU A 170 8.56 14.21 1.80
C LEU A 170 7.16 13.64 1.71
N TYR A 171 6.89 12.54 2.41
CA TYR A 171 5.60 11.86 2.39
C TYR A 171 4.51 12.75 3.00
N GLY A 172 4.79 13.47 4.09
CA GLY A 172 3.88 14.49 4.62
C GLY A 172 3.59 15.62 3.63
N ALA A 173 4.59 16.10 2.89
CA ALA A 173 4.38 17.08 1.83
C ALA A 173 3.56 16.53 0.66
N VAL A 174 3.74 15.26 0.28
CA VAL A 174 2.93 14.58 -0.74
C VAL A 174 1.47 14.46 -0.27
N GLN A 175 1.24 13.99 0.95
CA GLN A 175 -0.11 13.82 1.50
C GLN A 175 -0.84 15.16 1.77
N SER A 176 -0.07 16.21 2.06
CA SER A 176 -0.60 17.58 2.17
C SER A 176 -0.85 18.25 0.80
N SER A 177 -0.21 17.76 -0.25
CA SER A 177 -0.44 18.25 -1.60
C SER A 177 -1.77 17.69 -2.09
N SER A 178 -2.65 18.55 -2.60
CA SER A 178 -3.84 18.06 -3.27
C SER A 178 -3.38 17.46 -4.60
N PRO A 179 -3.64 16.17 -4.90
CA PRO A 179 -3.65 15.72 -6.28
C PRO A 179 -4.89 16.35 -6.92
N ALA A 180 -4.86 17.67 -7.11
CA ALA A 180 -6.02 18.38 -7.58
C ALA A 180 -6.30 17.88 -8.99
N GLU A 181 -7.57 17.56 -9.23
CA GLU A 181 -8.14 17.25 -10.54
C GLU A 181 -7.88 18.35 -11.61
N ALA A 182 -7.21 19.44 -11.23
CA ALA A 182 -6.77 20.51 -12.09
C ALA A 182 -5.54 20.11 -12.92
N ASP A 183 -5.63 20.41 -14.21
CA ASP A 183 -4.54 20.38 -15.17
C ASP A 183 -3.55 21.54 -14.87
N SER A 184 -2.73 21.41 -13.81
CA SER A 184 -1.81 22.46 -13.34
C SER A 184 -0.39 21.95 -13.08
N ALA A 185 0.58 22.87 -13.03
CA ALA A 185 1.98 22.53 -12.77
C ALA A 185 2.20 22.04 -11.34
N GLU A 186 1.39 22.53 -10.38
CA GLU A 186 1.36 22.07 -8.99
C GLU A 186 0.85 20.62 -8.89
N SER A 187 -0.18 20.28 -9.66
CA SER A 187 -0.70 18.91 -9.75
C SER A 187 0.35 17.98 -10.37
N ASP A 188 1.03 18.41 -11.43
CA ASP A 188 2.11 17.64 -12.03
C ASP A 188 3.27 17.41 -11.02
N ALA A 189 3.66 18.45 -10.27
CA ALA A 189 4.71 18.35 -9.25
C ALA A 189 4.30 17.40 -8.10
N SER A 190 3.03 17.43 -7.68
CA SER A 190 2.46 16.50 -6.71
C SER A 190 2.56 15.05 -7.18
N VAL A 191 2.10 14.78 -8.41
CA VAL A 191 2.12 13.44 -8.99
C VAL A 191 3.54 12.90 -9.13
N ILE A 192 4.46 13.70 -9.64
CA ILE A 192 5.86 13.27 -9.83
C ILE A 192 6.51 13.01 -8.46
N SER A 193 6.22 13.84 -7.45
CA SER A 193 6.77 13.67 -6.10
C SER A 193 6.24 12.43 -5.40
N ALA A 194 4.97 12.06 -5.60
CA ALA A 194 4.43 10.79 -5.13
C ALA A 194 5.07 9.58 -5.84
N CYS A 195 5.37 9.69 -7.14
CA CYS A 195 6.15 8.67 -7.85
C CYS A 195 7.54 8.53 -7.25
N ILE A 196 8.21 9.66 -6.92
CA ILE A 196 9.52 9.66 -6.28
C ILE A 196 9.46 8.97 -4.90
N SER A 197 8.44 9.22 -4.06
CA SER A 197 8.34 8.53 -2.77
C SER A 197 8.20 7.01 -2.94
N ALA A 198 7.38 6.53 -3.87
CA ALA A 198 7.27 5.09 -4.16
C ALA A 198 8.60 4.48 -4.65
N ILE A 199 9.31 5.16 -5.57
CA ILE A 199 10.63 4.71 -6.06
C ILE A 199 11.66 4.67 -4.91
N LEU A 200 11.63 5.66 -4.02
CA LEU A 200 12.53 5.74 -2.87
C LEU A 200 12.31 4.59 -1.88
N LEU A 201 11.05 4.21 -1.60
CA LEU A 201 10.74 3.03 -0.79
C LEU A 201 11.26 1.74 -1.44
N HIS A 202 11.04 1.59 -2.76
CA HIS A 202 11.53 0.44 -3.52
C HIS A 202 13.06 0.30 -3.42
N LEU A 203 13.79 1.41 -3.58
CA LEU A 203 15.25 1.45 -3.41
C LEU A 203 15.68 1.14 -1.97
N ALA A 204 14.96 1.63 -0.97
CA ALA A 204 15.26 1.35 0.43
C ALA A 204 15.13 -0.14 0.76
N VAL A 205 14.04 -0.79 0.30
CA VAL A 205 13.83 -2.23 0.46
C VAL A 205 14.91 -3.04 -0.26
N LYS A 206 15.21 -2.72 -1.52
CA LYS A 206 16.29 -3.38 -2.28
C LYS A 206 17.62 -3.35 -1.51
N ARG A 207 18.03 -2.17 -1.07
CA ARG A 207 19.28 -1.98 -0.33
C ARG A 207 19.28 -2.69 1.02
N HIS A 208 18.14 -2.71 1.71
CA HIS A 208 18.03 -3.40 2.98
C HIS A 208 18.18 -4.91 2.81
N ILE A 209 17.60 -5.50 1.75
CA ILE A 209 17.82 -6.90 1.40
C ILE A 209 19.29 -7.15 1.07
N GLU A 210 19.93 -6.29 0.29
CA GLU A 210 21.36 -6.44 -0.04
C GLU A 210 22.26 -6.38 1.21
N ALA A 211 21.92 -5.51 2.17
CA ALA A 211 22.70 -5.27 3.39
C ALA A 211 22.48 -6.33 4.48
N GLU A 212 21.22 -6.65 4.79
CA GLU A 212 20.81 -7.48 5.93
C GLU A 212 20.35 -8.88 5.51
N GLY A 213 19.99 -9.07 4.24
CA GLY A 213 19.53 -10.34 3.70
C GLY A 213 18.06 -10.66 3.97
N LEU A 214 17.65 -11.83 3.49
CA LEU A 214 16.31 -12.42 3.71
C LEU A 214 16.43 -13.71 4.54
N PRO A 215 15.39 -14.06 5.32
CA PRO A 215 15.44 -15.25 6.17
C PRO A 215 15.35 -16.56 5.39
N LYS A 216 14.83 -16.54 4.17
CA LYS A 216 14.79 -17.66 3.21
C LYS A 216 14.63 -17.12 1.78
N PRO A 217 14.86 -17.94 0.73
CA PRO A 217 14.54 -17.54 -0.63
C PRO A 217 13.05 -17.23 -0.78
N MET A 218 12.71 -16.05 -1.32
CA MET A 218 11.32 -15.62 -1.58
C MET A 218 11.32 -14.45 -2.56
N ALA A 219 10.17 -14.21 -3.21
CA ALA A 219 9.99 -12.95 -3.92
C ALA A 219 9.66 -11.81 -2.93
N VAL A 220 10.12 -10.60 -3.25
CA VAL A 220 9.80 -9.38 -2.50
C VAL A 220 9.22 -8.37 -3.47
N LEU A 221 7.99 -7.95 -3.20
CA LEU A 221 7.28 -6.92 -3.94
C LEU A 221 7.26 -5.65 -3.11
N VAL A 222 7.33 -4.51 -3.78
CA VAL A 222 7.09 -3.20 -3.14
C VAL A 222 6.08 -2.47 -3.96
N GLY A 223 5.06 -1.97 -3.27
CA GLY A 223 3.99 -1.25 -3.91
C GLY A 223 3.35 -0.18 -3.06
N SER A 224 2.17 0.21 -3.52
CA SER A 224 1.37 1.29 -2.98
C SER A 224 -0.09 0.94 -3.28
N ASN A 225 -0.56 -0.19 -2.76
CA ASN A 225 -1.85 -0.76 -3.15
C ASN A 225 -3.05 0.10 -2.71
N GLU A 226 -2.88 0.89 -1.65
CA GLU A 226 -3.93 1.75 -1.10
C GLU A 226 -3.57 3.24 -1.11
N ASP A 227 -2.39 3.59 -1.65
CA ASP A 227 -1.93 4.96 -1.75
C ASP A 227 -1.47 5.30 -3.18
N PHE A 228 -1.61 6.56 -3.57
CA PHE A 228 -1.12 7.02 -4.87
C PHE A 228 0.43 7.01 -4.86
N PRO A 229 1.14 6.49 -5.89
CA PRO A 229 0.74 6.37 -7.29
C PRO A 229 0.21 5.00 -7.73
N PHE A 230 -0.05 4.06 -6.81
CA PHE A 230 -0.44 2.68 -7.13
C PHE A 230 0.61 1.90 -7.91
N PHE A 231 1.89 2.18 -7.68
CA PHE A 231 2.96 1.31 -8.16
C PHE A 231 2.92 -0.03 -7.47
N ASP A 232 3.20 -1.09 -8.23
CA ASP A 232 3.52 -2.41 -7.71
C ASP A 232 4.61 -3.02 -8.60
N ALA A 233 5.75 -3.37 -7.99
CA ALA A 233 6.88 -3.94 -8.70
C ALA A 233 7.69 -4.91 -7.84
N PRO A 234 8.21 -6.00 -8.43
CA PRO A 234 9.16 -6.87 -7.75
C PRO A 234 10.48 -6.14 -7.49
N VAL A 235 10.88 -6.09 -6.23
CA VAL A 235 12.26 -5.74 -5.84
C VAL A 235 13.18 -6.91 -6.16
N MET A 236 12.78 -8.12 -5.78
CA MET A 236 13.48 -9.36 -6.09
C MET A 236 12.50 -10.49 -6.39
N SER A 237 12.87 -11.36 -7.32
CA SER A 237 12.29 -12.69 -7.52
C SER A 237 13.02 -13.74 -6.68
N VAL A 238 12.45 -14.95 -6.56
CA VAL A 238 13.00 -15.98 -5.67
C VAL A 238 14.41 -16.42 -6.05
N ASP A 239 14.75 -16.41 -7.35
CA ASP A 239 16.09 -16.73 -7.84
C ASP A 239 17.08 -15.61 -7.56
N GLU A 240 16.69 -14.35 -7.78
CA GLU A 240 17.50 -13.16 -7.42
C GLU A 240 17.78 -13.11 -5.91
N SER A 241 16.79 -13.48 -5.09
CA SER A 241 16.87 -13.40 -3.63
C SER A 241 17.84 -14.42 -3.00
N ARG A 242 18.17 -15.52 -3.70
CA ARG A 242 19.00 -16.61 -3.16
C ARG A 242 20.38 -16.15 -2.70
N ALA A 243 20.97 -15.19 -3.41
CA ALA A 243 22.28 -14.63 -3.07
C ALA A 243 22.27 -13.82 -1.75
N TYR A 244 21.08 -13.43 -1.28
CA TYR A 244 20.90 -12.58 -0.12
C TYR A 244 20.30 -13.32 1.08
N VAL A 245 20.19 -14.65 1.03
CA VAL A 245 19.70 -15.40 2.19
C VAL A 245 20.74 -15.36 3.29
N ARG A 246 20.33 -14.87 4.47
CA ARG A 246 21.15 -14.90 5.68
C ARG A 246 20.42 -15.67 6.76
N PRO A 247 21.10 -16.60 7.45
CA PRO A 247 20.52 -17.25 8.62
C PRO A 247 20.06 -16.17 9.58
N ALA A 248 18.84 -16.31 10.11
CA ALA A 248 18.36 -15.42 11.16
C ALA A 248 19.43 -15.40 12.27
N SER A 249 20.01 -14.22 12.54
CA SER A 249 20.84 -14.07 13.72
C SER A 249 19.98 -14.44 14.93
N PRO A 250 20.52 -15.18 15.92
CA PRO A 250 19.77 -15.47 17.13
C PRO A 250 19.27 -14.13 17.69
N ALA A 251 17.96 -14.00 17.81
CA ALA A 251 17.29 -12.74 18.09
C ALA A 251 18.02 -12.03 19.24
N ARG A 252 18.51 -10.80 18.97
CA ARG A 252 18.86 -9.93 20.09
C ARG A 252 17.59 -9.81 20.93
N PRO A 253 17.67 -9.90 22.28
CA PRO A 253 16.50 -9.70 23.12
C PRO A 253 15.88 -8.35 22.78
N GLN A 254 14.78 -8.37 22.03
CA GLN A 254 14.01 -7.18 21.76
C GLN A 254 13.33 -6.82 23.08
N ALA A 255 13.50 -5.57 23.53
CA ALA A 255 12.54 -4.97 24.44
C ALA A 255 11.16 -5.12 23.78
N PRO A 256 10.10 -5.47 24.52
CA PRO A 256 8.81 -5.80 23.95
C PRO A 256 8.41 -4.71 22.95
N SER A 257 8.38 -5.07 21.67
CA SER A 257 7.81 -4.22 20.66
C SER A 257 6.38 -3.96 21.13
N GLN A 258 6.01 -2.68 21.24
CA GLN A 258 4.62 -2.36 21.36
C GLN A 258 4.00 -2.82 20.04
N ARG A 259 3.50 -4.07 20.01
CA ARG A 259 2.25 -4.33 19.30
C ARG A 259 1.38 -3.15 19.70
N ALA A 260 0.91 -2.36 18.73
CA ALA A 260 -0.15 -1.40 18.95
C ALA A 260 -1.43 -2.17 19.31
N GLY A 261 -1.39 -2.88 20.44
CA GLY A 261 -2.56 -3.33 21.15
C GLY A 261 -3.15 -2.08 21.75
N TRP A 262 -4.23 -1.59 21.14
CA TRP A 262 -5.43 -1.13 21.83
C TRP A 262 -5.27 -0.95 23.36
N GLN A 263 -4.50 0.04 23.79
CA GLN A 263 -4.47 0.41 25.20
C GLN A 263 -5.67 1.34 25.42
N ARG A 264 -6.75 0.76 25.96
CA ARG A 264 -7.77 1.55 26.66
C ARG A 264 -7.08 2.22 27.83
N SER A 265 -6.83 3.52 27.71
CA SER A 265 -6.60 4.38 28.85
C SER A 265 -7.84 4.31 29.77
N GLU A 266 -7.66 3.78 30.98
CA GLU A 266 -8.68 3.85 32.03
C GLU A 266 -8.99 5.34 32.34
N PRO A 267 -10.27 5.74 32.45
CA PRO A 267 -10.60 7.07 32.91
C PRO A 267 -10.38 7.18 34.44
N PRO A 268 -10.03 8.38 34.94
CA PRO A 268 -9.86 8.62 36.37
C PRO A 268 -11.17 8.37 37.13
N ARG A 269 -11.07 7.74 38.30
CA ARG A 269 -12.21 7.48 39.20
C ARG A 269 -12.75 8.80 39.77
N GLY A 270 -13.97 9.15 39.37
CA GLY A 270 -14.76 10.25 39.93
C GLY A 270 -16.21 10.19 39.45
N GLU A 271 -17.05 9.55 40.27
CA GLU A 271 -18.52 9.48 40.33
C GLU A 271 -19.38 10.27 39.31
N THR A 272 -20.20 9.55 38.52
CA THR A 272 -21.67 9.47 38.74
C THR A 272 -22.32 8.43 37.80
N GLN A 273 -23.25 7.68 38.36
CA GLN A 273 -23.93 6.54 37.74
C GLN A 273 -24.88 6.95 36.61
N ARG A 274 -24.71 6.39 35.39
CA ARG A 274 -25.82 6.02 34.49
C ARG A 274 -25.47 4.72 33.74
N GLU A 275 -26.42 3.79 33.81
CA GLU A 275 -26.64 2.54 33.06
C GLU A 275 -25.46 1.89 32.32
N ARG A 276 -25.06 0.71 32.81
CA ARG A 276 -24.09 -0.19 32.18
C ARG A 276 -24.72 -0.90 30.99
N VAL A 277 -24.29 -0.56 29.77
CA VAL A 277 -24.36 -1.46 28.62
C VAL A 277 -23.04 -2.25 28.56
N ARG A 278 -23.11 -3.59 28.59
CA ARG A 278 -21.95 -4.48 28.42
C ARG A 278 -21.33 -4.25 27.03
N PRO A 279 -20.00 -4.10 26.91
CA PRO A 279 -19.37 -4.20 25.60
C PRO A 279 -19.30 -5.68 25.20
N GLU A 280 -20.01 -6.03 24.14
CA GLU A 280 -19.90 -7.34 23.50
C GLU A 280 -18.48 -7.55 22.96
N ARG A 281 -18.03 -8.78 23.14
CA ARG A 281 -16.81 -9.35 22.56
C ARG A 281 -16.98 -9.31 21.04
N TYR A 282 -16.00 -8.81 20.30
CA TYR A 282 -15.99 -8.93 18.84
C TYR A 282 -15.70 -10.41 18.50
N GLU A 283 -16.74 -11.24 18.53
CA GLU A 283 -16.74 -12.52 17.85
C GLU A 283 -16.93 -12.25 16.36
N GLN A 284 -16.03 -12.80 15.52
CA GLN A 284 -16.24 -12.84 14.08
C GLN A 284 -17.66 -13.36 13.80
N PRO A 285 -18.49 -12.65 13.03
CA PRO A 285 -19.81 -13.15 12.71
C PRO A 285 -19.65 -14.45 11.92
N ARG A 286 -20.07 -15.56 12.54
CA ARG A 286 -20.45 -16.76 11.80
C ARG A 286 -21.53 -16.34 10.81
N GLN A 287 -21.23 -16.44 9.52
CA GLN A 287 -22.17 -16.21 8.45
C GLN A 287 -23.29 -17.26 8.52
N ASN A 288 -24.35 -16.94 9.24
CA ASN A 288 -25.65 -17.54 9.00
C ASN A 288 -26.32 -16.72 7.90
N ALA A 289 -26.76 -17.41 6.83
CA ALA A 289 -27.58 -16.85 5.78
C ALA A 289 -28.88 -16.29 6.37
N GLY A 290 -28.96 -14.97 6.51
CA GLY A 290 -30.13 -14.23 6.99
C GLY A 290 -30.16 -12.85 6.35
N SER A 291 -31.33 -12.45 5.86
CA SER A 291 -31.57 -11.30 4.97
C SER A 291 -31.09 -9.95 5.52
N PHE A 292 -30.29 -9.21 4.75
CA PHE A 292 -30.10 -7.76 4.93
C PHE A 292 -31.28 -7.00 4.32
N GLY A 293 -31.95 -6.20 5.15
CA GLY A 293 -33.24 -5.58 4.88
C GLY A 293 -33.27 -4.06 4.80
N ASP A 294 -32.13 -3.34 4.85
CA ASP A 294 -32.15 -1.88 4.93
C ASP A 294 -31.48 -1.15 3.76
N SER A 295 -32.03 0.03 3.41
CA SER A 295 -31.71 0.78 2.19
C SER A 295 -30.35 1.49 2.20
N GLU A 296 -29.74 1.68 3.37
CA GLU A 296 -28.45 2.38 3.51
C GLU A 296 -27.27 1.53 3.01
N ASP A 297 -27.32 0.21 3.17
CA ASP A 297 -26.27 -0.70 2.69
C ASP A 297 -26.24 -0.76 1.16
N LEU A 298 -27.41 -0.71 0.53
CA LEU A 298 -27.52 -0.62 -0.93
C LEU A 298 -26.99 0.72 -1.45
N ALA A 299 -27.19 1.82 -0.70
CA ALA A 299 -26.65 3.12 -1.07
C ALA A 299 -25.12 3.19 -0.93
N ALA A 300 -24.53 2.48 0.03
CA ALA A 300 -23.08 2.33 0.14
C ALA A 300 -22.50 1.51 -1.02
N ILE A 301 -23.11 0.36 -1.34
CA ILE A 301 -22.70 -0.48 -2.48
C ILE A 301 -22.83 0.28 -3.80
N ALA A 302 -23.92 1.04 -3.98
CA ALA A 302 -24.13 1.85 -5.19
C ALA A 302 -23.06 2.92 -5.39
N ARG A 303 -22.60 3.58 -4.31
CA ARG A 303 -21.53 4.59 -4.39
C ARG A 303 -20.17 4.00 -4.76
N VAL A 304 -19.86 2.82 -4.23
CA VAL A 304 -18.63 2.09 -4.58
C VAL A 304 -18.68 1.64 -6.04
N ALA A 305 -19.79 1.04 -6.47
CA ALA A 305 -20.00 0.64 -7.85
C ALA A 305 -19.93 1.83 -8.83
N GLU A 306 -20.54 2.96 -8.48
CA GLU A 306 -20.49 4.18 -9.29
C GLU A 306 -19.07 4.73 -9.41
N SER A 307 -18.30 4.74 -8.32
CA SER A 307 -16.87 5.13 -8.35
C SER A 307 -16.06 4.24 -9.30
N GLN A 308 -16.24 2.92 -9.23
CA GLN A 308 -15.51 1.97 -10.07
C GLN A 308 -15.91 2.03 -11.55
N LEU A 309 -17.15 2.41 -11.85
CA LEU A 309 -17.66 2.50 -13.21
C LEU A 309 -17.38 3.84 -13.91
N ARG A 310 -16.95 4.89 -13.19
CA ARG A 310 -16.72 6.25 -13.74
C ARG A 310 -15.80 6.31 -14.97
N HIS A 311 -14.95 5.30 -15.17
CA HIS A 311 -13.98 5.26 -16.26
C HIS A 311 -14.24 4.14 -17.28
N VAL A 312 -15.32 3.36 -17.12
CA VAL A 312 -15.65 2.25 -18.01
C VAL A 312 -16.44 2.75 -19.22
N ARG A 313 -15.79 2.79 -20.39
CA ARG A 313 -16.40 3.36 -21.61
C ARG A 313 -17.17 2.36 -22.47
N LYS A 314 -16.96 1.05 -22.29
CA LYS A 314 -17.56 0.00 -23.13
C LYS A 314 -18.42 -0.93 -22.28
N PRO A 315 -19.63 -1.30 -22.73
CA PRO A 315 -20.55 -2.13 -21.94
C PRO A 315 -19.99 -3.49 -21.51
N LYS A 316 -19.12 -4.10 -22.32
CA LYS A 316 -18.52 -5.40 -22.02
C LYS A 316 -17.50 -5.37 -20.86
N ASP A 317 -17.01 -4.19 -20.48
CA ASP A 317 -15.98 -4.02 -19.46
C ASP A 317 -16.58 -3.66 -18.08
N ILE A 318 -17.91 -3.55 -17.98
CA ILE A 318 -18.65 -3.20 -16.75
C ILE A 318 -18.53 -4.31 -15.69
N LEU A 319 -18.74 -5.57 -16.09
CA LEU A 319 -18.71 -6.70 -15.15
C LEU A 319 -17.31 -6.96 -14.56
N PRO A 320 -16.22 -6.93 -15.35
CA PRO A 320 -14.86 -6.98 -14.81
C PRO A 320 -14.56 -5.82 -13.84
N ALA A 321 -14.96 -4.59 -14.18
CA ALA A 321 -14.67 -3.41 -13.38
C ALA A 321 -15.39 -3.38 -12.02
N LEU A 322 -16.53 -4.07 -11.89
CA LEU A 322 -17.26 -4.17 -10.62
C LEU A 322 -16.68 -5.25 -9.68
N GLY A 323 -15.77 -6.12 -10.16
CA GLY A 323 -15.11 -7.15 -9.36
C GLY A 323 -16.04 -7.94 -8.44
N THR A 324 -15.63 -8.09 -7.18
CA THR A 324 -16.39 -8.77 -6.11
C THR A 324 -17.68 -8.05 -5.72
N VAL A 325 -17.75 -6.72 -5.88
CA VAL A 325 -18.96 -5.92 -5.60
C VAL A 325 -20.07 -6.25 -6.61
N GLY A 326 -19.71 -6.39 -7.89
CA GLY A 326 -20.64 -6.79 -8.95
C GLY A 326 -21.15 -8.22 -8.79
N LEU A 327 -20.26 -9.14 -8.44
CA LEU A 327 -20.62 -10.54 -8.19
C LEU A 327 -21.56 -10.67 -6.98
N PHE A 328 -21.32 -9.91 -5.91
CA PHE A 328 -22.17 -9.90 -4.73
C PHE A 328 -23.56 -9.31 -5.02
N ALA A 329 -23.64 -8.16 -5.71
CA ALA A 329 -24.91 -7.53 -6.08
C ALA A 329 -25.74 -8.39 -7.04
N LEU A 330 -25.09 -9.06 -8.01
CA LEU A 330 -25.76 -9.97 -8.95
C LEU A 330 -26.32 -11.20 -8.23
N THR A 331 -25.58 -11.76 -7.27
CA THR A 331 -26.01 -12.93 -6.48
C THR A 331 -27.23 -12.59 -5.62
N GLN A 332 -27.26 -11.40 -5.01
CA GLN A 332 -28.41 -10.88 -4.26
C GLN A 332 -29.64 -10.64 -5.16
N TYR A 333 -29.43 -10.04 -6.35
CA TYR A 333 -30.50 -9.79 -7.31
C TYR A 333 -31.15 -11.10 -7.81
N LEU A 334 -30.33 -12.10 -8.15
CA LEU A 334 -30.82 -13.42 -8.60
C LEU A 334 -31.47 -14.21 -7.46
N GLY A 335 -31.02 -14.03 -6.22
CA GLY A 335 -31.62 -14.62 -5.02
C GLY A 335 -33.03 -14.11 -4.72
N LYS A 336 -33.34 -12.84 -5.04
CA LYS A 336 -34.68 -12.24 -4.84
C LYS A 336 -35.70 -12.58 -5.96
N ARG A 337 -35.26 -13.22 -7.04
CA ARG A 337 -36.12 -13.62 -8.18
C ARG A 337 -36.51 -15.10 -8.18
N LYS A 338 -36.06 -15.87 -7.20
CA LYS A 338 -36.54 -17.23 -6.94
C LYS A 338 -37.59 -17.21 -5.84
#